data_AF-A0A1I5NKF3-F1
#
_entry.id   AF-A0A1I5NKF3-F1
#
_cell.length_a   1.000
_cell.length_b   1.000
_cell.length_c   1.000
_cell.angle_alpha   90.00
_cell.angle_beta   90.00
_cell.angle_gamma   90.00
#
_symmetry.space_group_name_H-M   'P 1'
#
loop_
_entity.id
_entity.type
_entity.pdbx_description
1 polymer ?
#
loop_
_entity_poly.entity_id
_entity_poly.type
_entity_poly.pdbx_seq_one_letter_code
_entity_poly.pdbx_strand_id
1 'polypeptide(L)'
;MKYSHSFFAAILALIASPFLISASSASAQATPAASNQPVEEEASEDAEVDQNEVDCRRIKVTGSRVRKKKICMTFAQWEAYGRNSRNAATEMQDAGSIDPAGDPGP
;
A
#
# COMPACT_ATOMS: atom_id res chain seq x y z
N MET A 1 23.52 -44.82 -15.87
CA MET A 1 22.52 -43.95 -16.53
C MET A 1 22.55 -42.61 -15.79
N LYS A 2 22.50 -41.41 -16.37
CA LYS A 2 22.74 -40.84 -17.70
C LYS A 2 22.64 -39.32 -17.42
N TYR A 3 23.76 -38.61 -17.55
CA TYR A 3 23.99 -37.16 -17.58
C TYR A 3 22.94 -36.18 -17.01
N SER A 4 23.35 -35.40 -16.00
CA SER A 4 23.14 -33.94 -16.04
C SER A 4 24.26 -33.22 -15.28
N HIS A 5 25.48 -33.34 -15.81
CA HIS A 5 26.48 -32.28 -15.69
C HIS A 5 26.24 -31.37 -16.87
N SER A 6 25.69 -30.18 -16.66
CA SER A 6 25.93 -28.98 -17.48
C SER A 6 25.08 -27.87 -16.90
N PHE A 7 25.73 -26.82 -16.44
CA PHE A 7 25.27 -25.43 -16.25
C PHE A 7 25.98 -24.74 -15.06
N PHE A 8 26.84 -25.45 -14.33
CA PHE A 8 27.84 -24.85 -13.43
C PHE A 8 29.24 -24.89 -14.06
N ALA A 9 29.46 -24.16 -15.16
CA ALA A 9 30.80 -23.81 -15.63
C ALA A 9 30.72 -22.79 -16.79
N ALA A 10 30.81 -21.51 -16.46
CA ALA A 10 31.30 -20.39 -17.29
C ALA A 10 31.01 -19.10 -16.48
N ILE A 11 31.73 -18.81 -15.40
CA ILE A 11 33.04 -18.13 -15.44
C ILE A 11 33.10 -17.08 -16.55
N LEU A 12 32.91 -15.83 -16.12
CA LEU A 12 33.67 -14.64 -16.51
C LEU A 12 34.07 -14.51 -17.98
N ALA A 13 33.25 -13.79 -18.75
CA ALA A 13 33.73 -13.07 -19.92
C ALA A 13 32.91 -11.80 -20.15
N LEU A 14 33.53 -10.65 -19.84
CA LEU A 14 33.57 -9.44 -20.65
C LEU A 14 32.32 -9.08 -21.47
N ILE A 15 31.57 -8.08 -21.00
CA ILE A 15 30.97 -7.08 -21.89
C ILE A 15 30.97 -5.71 -21.19
N ALA A 16 32.12 -5.04 -21.27
CA ALA A 16 32.15 -3.60 -21.25
C ALA A 16 31.63 -3.11 -22.60
N SER A 17 30.54 -2.34 -22.60
CA SER A 17 30.18 -1.47 -23.72
C SER A 17 29.36 -0.30 -23.19
N PRO A 18 29.88 0.93 -23.29
CA PRO A 18 29.11 2.12 -22.97
C PRO A 18 28.18 2.38 -24.16
N PHE A 19 26.89 2.12 -24.00
CA PHE A 19 25.95 2.54 -25.03
C PHE A 19 25.75 4.05 -24.91
N LEU A 20 26.30 4.75 -25.90
CA LEU A 20 26.24 6.19 -26.08
C LEU A 20 24.79 6.69 -26.11
N ILE A 21 24.64 7.78 -25.38
CA ILE A 21 23.56 8.76 -25.35
C ILE A 21 22.81 8.87 -26.69
N SER A 22 21.49 8.67 -26.65
CA SER A 22 20.57 9.25 -27.63
C SER A 22 19.60 10.16 -26.90
N ALA A 23 19.91 11.47 -26.93
CA ALA A 23 19.01 12.52 -26.49
C ALA A 23 17.89 12.65 -27.53
N SER A 24 16.77 11.97 -27.30
CA SER A 24 15.52 12.25 -28.02
C SER A 24 14.83 13.41 -27.33
N SER A 25 14.98 14.61 -27.89
CA SER A 25 14.15 15.77 -27.58
C SER A 25 12.74 15.53 -28.13
N ALA A 26 11.95 14.73 -27.41
CA ALA A 26 10.52 14.59 -27.68
C ALA A 26 9.81 15.85 -27.19
N SER A 27 9.24 16.57 -28.15
CA SER A 27 8.47 17.79 -27.97
C SER A 27 7.39 17.63 -26.90
N ALA A 28 7.40 18.53 -25.93
CA ALA A 28 6.32 18.71 -24.97
C ALA A 28 5.05 19.12 -25.72
N GLN A 29 4.22 18.15 -26.09
CA GLN A 29 2.82 18.41 -26.36
C GLN A 29 2.16 18.65 -25.01
N ALA A 30 1.92 19.94 -24.71
CA ALA A 30 0.99 20.34 -23.67
C ALA A 30 -0.39 19.77 -24.03
N THR A 31 -0.67 18.56 -23.57
CA THR A 31 -2.04 18.09 -23.43
C THR A 31 -2.67 18.99 -22.37
N PRO A 32 -3.85 19.60 -22.62
CA PRO A 32 -4.61 20.19 -21.55
C PRO A 32 -4.86 19.08 -20.54
N ALA A 33 -4.22 19.20 -19.38
CA ALA A 33 -4.61 18.44 -18.21
C ALA A 33 -6.03 18.91 -17.90
N ALA A 34 -7.02 18.20 -18.44
CA ALA A 34 -8.34 18.16 -17.87
C ALA A 34 -8.15 17.57 -16.48
N SER A 35 -7.87 18.45 -15.54
CA SER A 35 -7.80 18.18 -14.12
C SER A 35 -9.22 17.84 -13.69
N ASN A 36 -9.63 16.60 -13.93
CA ASN A 36 -10.60 15.93 -13.08
C ASN A 36 -9.89 15.71 -11.75
N GLN A 37 -9.69 16.79 -10.99
CA GLN A 37 -9.58 16.66 -9.55
C GLN A 37 -10.90 16.01 -9.12
N PRO A 38 -10.85 14.88 -8.40
CA PRO A 38 -11.95 14.56 -7.51
C PRO A 38 -12.15 15.80 -6.65
N VAL A 39 -13.30 16.45 -6.81
CA VAL A 39 -13.77 17.39 -5.79
C VAL A 39 -13.85 16.56 -4.53
N GLU A 40 -12.87 16.76 -3.65
CA GLU A 40 -12.95 16.32 -2.28
C GLU A 40 -14.03 17.22 -1.68
N GLU A 41 -15.26 16.74 -1.80
CA GLU A 41 -16.44 17.33 -1.19
C GLU A 41 -16.18 17.24 0.30
N GLU A 42 -15.75 18.35 0.89
CA GLU A 42 -15.69 18.50 2.34
C GLU A 42 -17.11 18.26 2.86
N ALA A 43 -17.31 17.06 3.40
CA ALA A 43 -18.50 16.68 4.09
C ALA A 43 -18.73 17.70 5.19
N SER A 44 -19.84 18.42 5.07
CA SER A 44 -20.30 19.39 6.04
C SER A 44 -20.43 18.70 7.39
N GLU A 45 -19.67 19.19 8.37
CA GLU A 45 -19.92 18.90 9.77
C GLU A 45 -21.38 19.33 10.07
N ASP A 46 -22.16 18.44 10.70
CA ASP A 46 -23.60 18.55 11.03
C ASP A 46 -24.63 17.88 10.08
N ALA A 47 -24.23 16.92 9.23
CA ALA A 47 -25.17 15.89 8.79
C ALA A 47 -25.11 14.68 9.76
N GLU A 48 -26.21 14.38 10.44
CA GLU A 48 -26.35 13.13 11.20
C GLU A 48 -26.13 11.95 10.25
N VAL A 49 -24.98 11.29 10.37
CA VAL A 49 -24.61 10.17 9.50
C VAL A 49 -25.54 9.00 9.79
N ASP A 50 -26.30 8.55 8.78
CA ASP A 50 -27.12 7.36 8.92
C ASP A 50 -26.22 6.14 9.13
N GLN A 51 -26.27 5.60 10.34
CA GLN A 51 -25.46 4.46 10.77
C GLN A 51 -25.69 3.19 9.93
N ASN A 52 -26.81 3.11 9.19
CA ASN A 52 -27.14 2.00 8.30
C ASN A 52 -26.78 2.26 6.83
N GLU A 53 -26.37 3.47 6.48
CA GLU A 53 -25.93 3.78 5.13
C GLU A 53 -24.64 3.02 4.81
N VAL A 54 -24.57 2.44 3.61
CA VAL A 54 -23.45 1.61 3.16
C VAL A 54 -22.39 2.47 2.47
N ASP A 55 -21.21 2.52 3.07
CA ASP A 55 -20.02 3.17 2.53
C ASP A 55 -19.01 2.14 1.98
N CYS A 56 -18.60 2.34 0.73
CA CYS A 56 -17.68 1.46 0.02
C CYS A 56 -16.28 2.06 -0.09
N ARG A 57 -15.35 1.61 0.75
CA ARG A 57 -13.95 2.09 0.79
C ARG A 57 -13.01 1.18 0.00
N ARG A 58 -11.96 1.78 -0.58
CA ARG A 58 -10.85 1.05 -1.23
C ARG A 58 -9.64 1.00 -0.30
N ILE A 59 -9.36 -0.16 0.28
CA ILE A 59 -8.27 -0.37 1.24
C ILE A 59 -7.04 -0.96 0.55
N LYS A 60 -5.86 -0.40 0.80
CA LYS A 60 -4.58 -0.91 0.29
C LYS A 60 -4.22 -2.22 1.00
N VAL A 61 -3.76 -3.22 0.25
CA VAL A 61 -3.32 -4.49 0.82
C VAL A 61 -1.90 -4.35 1.38
N THR A 62 -1.69 -4.76 2.63
CA THR A 62 -0.36 -4.79 3.27
C THR A 62 0.65 -5.56 2.43
N GLY A 63 1.86 -5.02 2.27
CA GLY A 63 2.90 -5.60 1.45
C GLY A 63 2.73 -5.43 -0.07
N SER A 64 1.68 -4.75 -0.54
CA SER A 64 1.48 -4.45 -1.96
C SER A 64 1.48 -2.95 -2.24
N ARG A 65 2.16 -2.53 -3.32
CA ARG A 65 2.16 -1.14 -3.78
C ARG A 65 0.93 -0.81 -4.64
N VAL A 66 0.42 -1.78 -5.39
CA VAL A 66 -0.61 -1.56 -6.42
C VAL A 66 -1.96 -2.19 -6.07
N ARG A 67 -2.00 -3.23 -5.21
CA ARG A 67 -3.25 -3.95 -4.94
C ARG A 67 -4.11 -3.18 -3.92
N LYS A 68 -5.37 -2.95 -4.28
CA LYS A 68 -6.42 -2.41 -3.42
C LYS A 68 -7.61 -3.36 -3.41
N LYS A 69 -8.31 -3.47 -2.27
CA LYS A 69 -9.57 -4.21 -2.13
C LYS A 69 -10.70 -3.20 -1.90
N LYS A 70 -11.84 -3.39 -2.58
CA LYS A 70 -13.07 -2.65 -2.28
C LYS A 70 -13.83 -3.41 -1.20
N ILE A 71 -14.19 -2.72 -0.12
CA ILE A 71 -14.95 -3.27 1.00
C ILE A 71 -16.14 -2.32 1.21
N CYS A 72 -17.34 -2.86 1.30
CA CYS A 72 -18.56 -2.09 1.52
C CYS A 72 -19.16 -2.54 2.84
N MET A 73 -19.37 -1.60 3.76
CA MET A 73 -19.94 -1.84 5.08
C MET A 73 -20.81 -0.64 5.46
N THR A 74 -21.71 -0.81 6.42
CA THR A 74 -22.42 0.35 6.96
C THR A 74 -21.50 1.26 7.78
N PHE A 75 -21.89 2.51 8.01
CA PHE A 75 -21.12 3.41 8.87
C PHE A 75 -20.88 2.85 10.27
N ALA A 76 -21.91 2.26 10.91
CA ALA A 76 -21.75 1.60 12.20
C ALA A 76 -20.72 0.45 12.17
N GLN A 77 -20.70 -0.30 11.07
CA GLN A 77 -19.74 -1.39 10.90
C GLN A 77 -18.31 -0.87 10.68
N TRP A 78 -18.15 0.25 9.96
CA TRP A 78 -16.85 0.91 9.81
C TRP A 78 -16.31 1.43 11.14
N GLU A 79 -17.17 1.99 11.98
CA GLU A 79 -16.81 2.43 13.32
C GLU A 79 -16.34 1.25 14.19
N ALA A 80 -17.11 0.16 14.21
CA ALA A 80 -16.74 -1.07 14.91
C ALA A 80 -15.41 -1.65 14.39
N TYR A 81 -15.22 -1.69 13.07
CA TYR A 81 -13.98 -2.14 12.43
C TYR A 81 -12.78 -1.31 12.88
N GLY A 82 -12.93 0.02 12.91
CA GLY A 82 -11.89 0.94 13.37
C GLY A 82 -11.54 0.75 14.84
N ARG A 83 -12.54 0.59 15.71
CA ARG A 83 -12.33 0.28 17.15
C ARG A 83 -11.58 -1.04 17.33
N ASN A 84 -12.02 -2.11 16.68
CA ASN A 84 -11.36 -3.41 16.74
C ASN A 84 -9.90 -3.33 16.25
N SER A 85 -9.67 -2.63 15.14
CA SER A 85 -8.32 -2.48 14.59
C SER A 85 -7.38 -1.73 15.53
N ARG A 86 -7.87 -0.69 16.23
CA ARG A 86 -7.10 0.05 17.24
C ARG A 86 -6.78 -0.83 18.44
N ASN A 87 -7.78 -1.51 18.98
CA ASN A 87 -7.59 -2.37 20.14
C ASN A 87 -6.55 -3.47 19.85
N ALA A 88 -6.64 -4.12 18.69
CA ALA A 88 -5.65 -5.11 18.27
C ALA A 88 -4.25 -4.52 18.11
N ALA A 89 -4.13 -3.30 17.57
CA ALA A 89 -2.84 -2.63 17.46
C ALA A 89 -2.24 -2.29 18.83
N THR A 90 -3.07 -1.81 19.77
CA THR A 90 -2.66 -1.54 21.15
C THR A 90 -2.20 -2.80 21.86
N GLU A 91 -2.97 -3.89 21.77
CA GLU A 91 -2.58 -5.19 22.34
C GLU A 91 -1.23 -5.68 21.79
N MET A 92 -0.99 -5.53 20.49
CA MET A 92 0.29 -5.88 19.88
C MET A 92 1.45 -4.98 20.34
N GLN A 93 1.18 -3.70 20.63
CA GLN A 93 2.17 -2.77 21.16
C GLN A 93 2.52 -3.09 22.61
N ASP A 94 1.51 -3.36 23.43
CA ASP A 94 1.65 -3.68 24.84
C ASP A 94 2.42 -5.00 25.01
N ALA A 95 2.08 -6.04 24.22
CA ALA A 95 2.79 -7.31 24.22
C ALA A 95 4.26 -7.22 23.78
N GLY A 96 4.61 -6.20 22.98
CA GLY A 96 5.98 -5.93 22.54
C GLY A 96 6.73 -4.94 23.42
N SER A 97 6.06 -4.30 24.38
CA SER A 97 6.66 -3.34 25.29
C SER A 97 7.42 -4.08 26.39
N ILE A 98 8.61 -3.57 26.72
CA ILE A 98 9.36 -3.96 27.90
C ILE A 98 9.39 -2.74 28.81
N ASP A 99 8.87 -2.89 30.01
CA ASP A 99 8.90 -1.83 31.01
C ASP A 99 10.36 -1.50 31.40
N PRO A 100 10.65 -0.30 31.95
CA PRO A 100 12.01 0.06 32.35
C PRO A 100 12.65 -0.89 33.39
N ALA A 101 11.84 -1.73 34.05
CA ALA A 101 12.29 -2.80 34.94
C ALA A 101 12.73 -4.08 34.21
N GLY A 102 12.47 -4.19 32.89
CA GLY A 102 12.79 -5.37 32.09
C GLY A 102 11.68 -6.42 32.01
N ASP A 103 10.52 -6.17 32.63
CA ASP A 103 9.36 -7.05 32.57
C ASP A 103 8.55 -6.82 31.28
N PRO A 104 7.93 -7.88 30.69
CA PRO A 104 6.96 -7.70 29.61
C PRO A 104 5.80 -6.83 30.05
N GLY A 105 5.32 -5.95 29.17
CA GLY A 105 4.15 -5.11 29.40
C GLY A 105 2.88 -5.91 29.74
N PRO A 106 1.86 -5.26 30.33
CA PRO A 106 0.64 -5.90 30.85
C PRO A 106 -0.23 -6.58 29.78
#